data_AF-A0A921H262-F1
#
_entry.id   AF-A0A921H262-F1
#
_cell.length_a   1.000
_cell.length_b   1.000
_cell.length_c   1.000
_cell.angle_alpha   90.00
_cell.angle_beta   90.00
_cell.angle_gamma   90.00
#
_symmetry.space_group_name_H-M   'P 1'
#
loop_
_entity.id
_entity.type
_entity.pdbx_description
1 polymer ?
#
loop_
_entity_poly.entity_id
_entity_poly.type
_entity_poly.pdbx_seq_one_letter_code
_entity_poly.pdbx_strand_id
1 'polypeptide(L)'
;MKKYICVLFVMLYCFGCKRDSKFDENNRGSIAFTPVLRDKIENFISYADSVWGKKEKEEFYTFFMHKRNDKEILFLGTSFFYKKKRIKGYAFLNGRLVVYYGNSSGQEQDLVNVAKLIQFVDTIPGYRSDACIDMDYQVLKREYVICDKDSLSLIYSGFY
;
A
#
# COMPACT_ATOMS: atom_id res chain seq x y z
N MET A 1 -10.36 -11.91 -70.47
CA MET A 1 -11.09 -11.22 -69.38
C MET A 1 -11.07 -12.08 -68.13
N LYS A 2 -10.27 -11.70 -67.12
CA LYS A 2 -10.48 -11.99 -65.70
C LYS A 2 -9.69 -10.94 -64.92
N LYS A 3 -10.42 -10.05 -64.26
CA LYS A 3 -9.92 -8.91 -63.48
C LYS A 3 -9.42 -9.46 -62.15
N TYR A 4 -8.17 -9.18 -61.78
CA TYR A 4 -7.69 -9.40 -60.42
C TYR A 4 -7.62 -8.05 -59.72
N ILE A 5 -8.52 -7.91 -58.77
CA ILE A 5 -8.77 -6.73 -57.95
C ILE A 5 -7.73 -6.66 -56.84
N CYS A 6 -7.28 -5.44 -56.57
CA CYS A 6 -6.39 -5.02 -55.49
C CYS A 6 -6.80 -5.57 -54.12
N VAL A 7 -5.83 -6.03 -53.33
CA VAL A 7 -5.86 -5.85 -51.87
C VAL A 7 -4.45 -5.47 -51.41
N LEU A 8 -4.21 -4.15 -51.34
CA LEU A 8 -3.12 -3.56 -50.58
C LEU A 8 -3.40 -3.82 -49.09
N PHE A 9 -2.72 -4.80 -48.51
CA PHE A 9 -2.65 -4.93 -47.05
C PHE A 9 -1.76 -3.80 -46.52
N VAL A 10 -2.39 -2.68 -46.19
CA VAL A 10 -1.78 -1.64 -45.36
C VAL A 10 -1.60 -2.26 -43.97
N MET A 11 -0.39 -2.78 -43.72
CA MET A 11 0.09 -3.09 -42.37
C MET A 11 0.23 -1.75 -41.63
N LEU A 12 -0.90 -1.23 -41.14
CA LEU A 12 -0.94 -0.33 -40.02
C LEU A 12 -0.42 -1.14 -38.82
N TYR A 13 0.91 -1.13 -38.66
CA TYR A 13 1.53 -1.39 -37.37
C TYR A 13 0.94 -0.37 -36.41
N CYS A 14 -0.12 -0.79 -35.72
CA CYS A 14 -0.47 -0.25 -34.42
C CYS A 14 0.77 -0.45 -33.54
N PHE A 15 1.68 0.51 -33.54
CA PHE A 15 2.47 0.85 -32.37
C PHE A 15 1.46 1.27 -31.30
N GLY A 16 0.75 0.30 -30.75
CA GLY A 16 0.15 0.44 -29.45
C GLY A 16 1.31 0.72 -28.52
N CYS A 17 1.41 1.96 -28.07
CA CYS A 17 2.25 2.32 -26.94
C CYS A 17 2.04 1.24 -25.88
N LYS A 18 3.05 0.40 -25.65
CA LYS A 18 3.18 -0.32 -24.39
C LYS A 18 3.31 0.78 -23.34
N ARG A 19 2.17 1.27 -22.83
CA ARG A 19 2.13 1.94 -21.55
C ARG A 19 2.80 0.97 -20.58
N ASP A 20 3.86 1.42 -19.94
CA ASP A 20 4.56 0.66 -18.91
C ASP A 20 3.56 0.32 -17.79
N SER A 21 2.87 -0.82 -17.92
CA SER A 21 1.93 -1.33 -16.92
C SER A 21 2.60 -1.55 -15.57
N LYS A 22 3.93 -1.69 -15.56
CA LYS A 22 4.77 -1.76 -14.37
C LYS A 22 4.74 -0.47 -13.54
N PHE A 23 4.61 0.71 -14.16
CA PHE A 23 4.56 1.97 -13.40
C PHE A 23 3.20 2.14 -12.69
N ASP A 24 2.12 1.70 -13.34
CA ASP A 24 0.74 1.86 -12.84
C ASP A 24 0.42 0.88 -11.70
N GLU A 25 0.91 -0.36 -11.76
CA GLU A 25 0.65 -1.36 -10.72
C GLU A 25 1.46 -1.07 -9.44
N ASN A 26 2.71 -0.62 -9.58
CA ASN A 26 3.61 -0.39 -8.45
C ASN A 26 3.12 0.67 -7.47
N ASN A 27 2.31 1.63 -7.92
CA ASN A 27 1.83 2.76 -7.14
C ASN A 27 0.30 2.83 -7.09
N ARG A 28 -0.38 1.72 -7.39
CA ARG A 28 -1.84 1.70 -7.48
C ARG A 28 -2.48 2.03 -6.12
N GLY A 29 -3.33 3.05 -6.09
CA GLY A 29 -4.00 3.50 -4.88
C GLY A 29 -3.13 4.33 -3.94
N SER A 30 -1.83 4.54 -4.21
CA SER A 30 -0.96 5.38 -3.36
C SER A 30 -1.34 6.86 -3.39
N ILE A 31 -2.06 7.29 -4.43
CA ILE A 31 -2.70 8.61 -4.53
C ILE A 31 -3.75 8.85 -3.42
N ALA A 32 -4.13 7.81 -2.68
CA ALA A 32 -4.97 7.92 -1.49
C ALA A 32 -4.23 8.57 -0.32
N PHE A 33 -2.90 8.54 -0.29
CA PHE A 33 -2.10 9.06 0.81
C PHE A 33 -1.71 10.52 0.58
N THR A 34 -1.81 11.34 1.63
CA THR A 34 -1.16 12.66 1.64
C THR A 34 0.34 12.52 1.39
N PRO A 35 1.01 13.57 0.85
CA PRO A 35 2.45 13.53 0.65
C PRO A 35 3.21 13.13 1.92
N VAL A 36 2.88 13.73 3.07
CA VAL A 36 3.56 13.41 4.34
C VAL A 36 3.39 11.94 4.74
N LEU A 37 2.19 11.36 4.61
CA LEU A 37 1.96 9.95 4.95
C LEU A 37 2.74 9.04 4.02
N ARG A 38 2.71 9.33 2.71
CA ARG A 38 3.45 8.57 1.69
C ARG A 38 4.94 8.57 2.01
N ASP A 39 5.52 9.73 2.29
CA ASP A 39 6.94 9.87 2.62
C ASP A 39 7.30 9.07 3.88
N LYS A 40 6.45 9.07 4.92
CA LYS A 40 6.66 8.25 6.12
C LYS A 40 6.59 6.74 5.83
N ILE A 41 5.68 6.31 4.95
CA ILE A 41 5.59 4.90 4.55
C ILE A 41 6.81 4.51 3.72
N GLU A 42 7.23 5.30 2.72
CA GLU A 42 8.42 5.03 1.90
C GLU A 42 9.69 4.98 2.74
N ASN A 43 9.83 5.90 3.70
CA ASN A 43 10.95 5.89 4.64
C ASN A 43 10.92 4.66 5.54
N PHE A 44 9.73 4.22 5.96
CA PHE A 44 9.59 3.00 6.77
C PHE A 44 9.87 1.73 5.96
N ILE A 45 9.45 1.67 4.68
CA ILE A 45 9.81 0.59 3.76
C ILE A 45 11.33 0.49 3.64
N SER A 46 12.00 1.61 3.36
CA SER A 46 13.46 1.68 3.24
C SER A 46 14.17 1.25 4.51
N TYR A 47 13.65 1.66 5.68
CA TYR A 47 14.17 1.24 6.97
C TYR A 47 14.02 -0.27 7.20
N ALA A 48 12.84 -0.83 6.94
CA ALA A 48 12.62 -2.26 7.08
C ALA A 48 13.56 -3.08 6.18
N ASP A 49 13.70 -2.67 4.92
CA ASP A 49 14.62 -3.29 3.97
C ASP A 49 16.09 -3.23 4.48
N SER A 50 16.49 -2.14 5.13
CA SER A 50 17.84 -2.00 5.68
C SER A 50 18.12 -2.89 6.89
N VAL A 51 17.09 -3.19 7.69
CA VAL A 51 17.22 -3.97 8.93
C VAL A 51 17.09 -5.47 8.64
N TRP A 52 16.22 -5.85 7.69
CA TRP A 52 15.82 -7.24 7.44
C TRP A 52 16.43 -7.83 6.16
N GLY A 53 17.07 -6.99 5.34
CA GLY A 53 17.29 -7.29 3.93
C GLY A 53 15.99 -7.21 3.13
N LYS A 54 16.08 -7.11 1.80
CA LYS A 54 14.89 -7.07 0.95
C LYS A 54 14.17 -8.41 1.01
N LYS A 55 13.13 -8.50 1.86
CA LYS A 55 12.35 -9.73 2.04
C LYS A 55 11.39 -10.02 0.88
N GLU A 56 11.05 -11.31 0.77
CA GLU A 56 10.13 -11.87 -0.22
C GLU A 56 8.75 -11.18 -0.21
N LYS A 57 7.97 -11.41 -1.26
CA LYS A 57 6.66 -10.78 -1.52
C LYS A 57 5.64 -10.94 -0.41
N GLU A 58 5.84 -11.87 0.53
CA GLU A 58 4.88 -12.18 1.59
C GLU A 58 4.84 -11.15 2.73
N GLU A 59 5.93 -10.39 2.96
CA GLU A 59 5.93 -9.28 3.91
C GLU A 59 5.27 -8.04 3.30
N PHE A 60 4.42 -7.38 4.09
CA PHE A 60 3.77 -6.14 3.70
C PHE A 60 3.67 -5.16 4.87
N TYR A 61 3.24 -3.94 4.55
CA TYR A 61 3.17 -2.84 5.48
C TYR A 61 1.72 -2.59 5.88
N THR A 62 1.53 -2.21 7.12
CA THR A 62 0.22 -1.95 7.70
C THR A 62 0.22 -0.62 8.38
N PHE A 63 -0.93 0.04 8.39
CA PHE A 63 -1.10 1.21 9.23
C PHE A 63 -2.52 1.41 9.70
N PHE A 64 -2.62 2.07 10.86
CA PHE A 64 -3.88 2.49 11.46
C PHE A 64 -3.63 3.71 12.34
N MET A 65 -4.70 4.40 12.68
CA MET A 65 -4.64 5.59 13.52
C MET A 65 -5.45 5.37 14.80
N HIS A 66 -4.95 5.86 15.93
CA HIS A 66 -5.62 5.73 17.21
C HIS A 66 -5.32 6.90 18.14
N LYS A 67 -6.18 7.12 19.14
CA LYS A 67 -5.94 8.13 20.17
C LYS A 67 -5.20 7.51 21.38
N ARG A 68 -4.13 8.16 21.85
CA ARG A 68 -3.39 7.79 23.08
C ARG A 68 -3.03 9.07 23.85
N ASN A 69 -3.48 9.19 25.10
CA ASN A 69 -3.23 10.36 25.97
C ASN A 69 -3.51 11.70 25.26
N ASP A 70 -4.71 11.82 24.69
CA ASP A 70 -5.16 12.97 23.91
C ASP A 70 -4.39 13.31 22.63
N LYS A 71 -3.43 12.48 22.23
CA LYS A 71 -2.72 12.60 20.97
C LYS A 71 -3.26 11.62 19.94
N GLU A 72 -3.39 12.08 18.71
CA GLU A 72 -3.63 11.20 17.57
C GLU A 72 -2.31 10.57 17.14
N ILE A 73 -2.29 9.25 17.07
CA ILE A 73 -1.11 8.45 16.78
C ILE A 73 -1.33 7.65 15.51
N LEU A 74 -0.44 7.85 14.54
CA LEU A 74 -0.29 6.98 13.39
C LEU A 74 0.64 5.83 13.76
N PHE A 75 0.17 4.61 13.57
CA PHE A 75 0.96 3.41 13.69
C PHE A 75 1.31 2.87 12.31
N LEU A 76 2.59 2.60 12.06
CA LEU A 76 3.08 1.81 10.92
C LEU A 76 3.70 0.51 11.44
N GLY A 77 3.49 -0.60 10.73
CA GLY A 77 4.18 -1.83 11.07
C GLY A 77 4.28 -2.82 9.91
N THR A 78 5.24 -3.74 9.97
CA THR A 78 5.31 -4.88 9.04
C THR A 78 4.37 -6.00 9.48
N SER A 79 3.98 -6.84 8.52
CA SER A 79 3.18 -8.03 8.79
C SER A 79 3.29 -9.05 7.66
N PHE A 80 2.95 -10.31 7.95
CA PHE A 80 2.81 -11.39 6.99
C PHE A 80 1.35 -11.84 6.81
N PHE A 81 0.44 -11.36 7.67
CA PHE A 81 -0.96 -11.80 7.68
C PHE A 81 -1.91 -10.63 7.91
N TYR A 82 -2.77 -10.32 6.92
CA TYR A 82 -3.68 -9.19 7.08
C TYR A 82 -4.93 -9.59 7.88
N LYS A 83 -5.44 -8.65 8.67
CA LYS A 83 -6.64 -8.86 9.49
C LYS A 83 -7.89 -8.71 8.65
N LYS A 84 -8.46 -9.83 8.16
CA LYS A 84 -9.56 -9.83 7.17
C LYS A 84 -10.76 -9.00 7.61
N LYS A 85 -11.09 -9.04 8.91
CA LYS A 85 -12.25 -8.32 9.47
C LYS A 85 -12.00 -6.83 9.75
N ARG A 86 -10.77 -6.33 9.60
CA ARG A 86 -10.38 -4.95 9.98
C ARG A 86 -9.94 -4.08 8.81
N ILE A 87 -9.61 -4.67 7.67
CA ILE A 87 -9.13 -3.92 6.51
C ILE A 87 -10.20 -2.94 5.99
N LYS A 88 -9.77 -1.72 5.70
CA LYS A 88 -10.60 -0.65 5.11
C LYS A 88 -10.25 -0.37 3.65
N GLY A 89 -9.11 -0.86 3.21
CA GLY A 89 -8.61 -0.75 1.85
C GLY A 89 -7.10 -0.96 1.84
N TYR A 90 -6.53 -0.99 0.64
CA TYR A 90 -5.09 -1.14 0.47
C TYR A 90 -4.59 -0.36 -0.75
N ALA A 91 -3.28 -0.19 -0.81
CA ALA A 91 -2.58 0.38 -1.95
C ALA A 91 -1.28 -0.39 -2.19
N PHE A 92 -0.74 -0.24 -3.39
CA PHE A 92 0.65 -0.56 -3.67
C PHE A 92 1.45 0.74 -3.70
N LEU A 93 2.60 0.72 -3.05
CA LEU A 93 3.57 1.81 -3.06
C LEU A 93 4.95 1.22 -3.34
N ASN A 94 5.56 1.62 -4.45
CA ASN A 94 6.81 1.02 -4.95
C ASN A 94 6.78 -0.51 -5.04
N GLY A 95 5.63 -1.06 -5.44
CA GLY A 95 5.41 -2.51 -5.57
C GLY A 95 5.26 -3.25 -4.23
N ARG A 96 5.21 -2.53 -3.10
CA ARG A 96 4.94 -3.09 -1.77
C ARG A 96 3.48 -2.87 -1.39
N LEU A 97 2.84 -3.92 -0.87
CA LEU A 97 1.48 -3.82 -0.33
C LEU A 97 1.49 -2.97 0.95
N VAL A 98 0.55 -2.03 1.01
CA VAL A 98 0.26 -1.20 2.18
C VAL A 98 -1.21 -1.35 2.53
N VAL A 99 -1.50 -1.95 3.68
CA VAL A 99 -2.85 -2.23 4.17
C VAL A 99 -3.28 -1.16 5.19
N TYR A 100 -4.46 -0.57 4.96
CA TYR A 100 -5.07 0.38 5.88
C TYR A 100 -6.16 -0.28 6.73
N TYR A 101 -6.06 -0.17 8.06
CA TYR A 101 -7.04 -0.75 9.00
C TYR A 101 -8.03 0.26 9.60
N GLY A 102 -8.06 1.49 9.10
CA GLY A 102 -8.95 2.52 9.65
C GLY A 102 -8.35 3.29 10.82
N ASN A 103 -9.23 3.92 11.58
CA ASN A 103 -8.91 4.58 12.83
C ASN A 103 -9.83 4.10 13.97
N SER A 104 -9.49 4.48 15.19
CA SER A 104 -10.41 4.41 16.32
C SER A 104 -11.66 5.26 16.02
N SER A 105 -12.85 4.67 16.20
CA SER A 105 -14.14 5.23 15.80
C SER A 105 -14.29 6.74 16.01
N GLY A 106 -14.61 7.46 14.93
CA GLY A 106 -15.14 8.83 14.96
C GLY A 106 -14.14 9.96 14.71
N GLN A 107 -12.86 9.67 14.47
CA GLN A 107 -11.88 10.71 14.11
C GLN A 107 -11.94 10.97 12.59
N GLU A 108 -12.25 12.19 12.15
CA GLU A 108 -11.93 12.58 10.77
C GLU A 108 -10.42 12.78 10.68
N GLN A 109 -9.76 12.09 9.74
CA GLN A 109 -8.34 12.26 9.52
C GLN A 109 -8.03 12.39 8.03
N ASP A 110 -7.37 13.50 7.69
CA ASP A 110 -7.12 13.92 6.30
C ASP A 110 -5.91 13.22 5.65
N LEU A 111 -5.27 12.27 6.35
CA LEU A 111 -4.07 11.58 5.85
C LEU A 111 -4.38 10.56 4.75
N VAL A 112 -5.62 10.05 4.68
CA VAL A 112 -6.03 9.00 3.74
C VAL A 112 -7.38 9.30 3.11
N ASN A 113 -7.40 9.41 1.79
CA ASN A 113 -8.64 9.38 1.02
C ASN A 113 -9.07 7.92 0.76
N VAL A 114 -9.94 7.39 1.62
CA VAL A 114 -10.39 5.99 1.57
C VAL A 114 -11.05 5.62 0.24
N ALA A 115 -11.74 6.56 -0.41
CA ALA A 115 -12.38 6.33 -1.71
C ALA A 115 -11.37 6.06 -2.84
N LYS A 116 -10.11 6.46 -2.67
CA LYS A 116 -9.02 6.22 -3.62
C LYS A 116 -8.22 4.94 -3.33
N LEU A 117 -8.49 4.26 -2.21
CA LEU A 117 -7.88 2.96 -1.92
C LEU A 117 -8.46 1.87 -2.81
N ILE A 118 -7.66 0.84 -3.07
CA ILE A 118 -8.17 -0.40 -3.63
C ILE A 118 -9.07 -1.03 -2.57
N GLN A 119 -10.33 -1.24 -2.93
CA GLN A 119 -11.33 -1.80 -2.03
C GLN A 119 -11.03 -3.27 -1.78
N PHE A 120 -11.05 -3.67 -0.52
CA PHE A 120 -10.95 -5.07 -0.15
C PHE A 120 -12.30 -5.75 -0.35
N VAL A 121 -12.29 -6.90 -1.04
CA VAL A 121 -13.49 -7.71 -1.28
C VAL A 121 -13.45 -8.97 -0.45
N ASP A 122 -12.40 -9.80 -0.62
CA ASP A 122 -12.30 -11.08 0.09
C ASP A 122 -10.86 -11.53 0.32
N THR A 123 -10.00 -11.36 -0.69
CA THR A 123 -8.57 -11.69 -0.63
C THR A 123 -7.73 -10.61 -1.30
N ILE A 124 -6.44 -10.57 -0.94
CA ILE A 124 -5.43 -9.78 -1.64
C ILE A 124 -4.51 -10.79 -2.35
N PRO A 125 -4.49 -10.84 -3.69
CA PRO A 125 -3.69 -11.82 -4.43
C PRO A 125 -2.21 -11.81 -4.03
N GLY A 126 -1.68 -12.98 -3.69
CA GLY A 126 -0.29 -13.13 -3.26
C GLY A 126 -0.01 -12.85 -1.77
N TYR A 127 -1.04 -12.53 -0.98
CA TYR A 127 -0.89 -12.23 0.45
C TYR A 127 -1.82 -13.07 1.32
N ARG A 128 -1.34 -13.46 2.50
CA ARG A 128 -2.06 -14.32 3.45
C ARG A 128 -2.87 -13.48 4.44
N SER A 129 -4.00 -14.02 4.88
CA SER A 129 -4.85 -13.42 5.92
C SER A 129 -4.60 -14.07 7.28
N ASP A 130 -5.13 -13.46 8.33
CA ASP A 130 -5.17 -13.99 9.70
C ASP A 130 -5.98 -15.28 9.88
N ALA A 131 -6.62 -15.81 8.83
CA ALA A 131 -7.20 -17.14 8.82
C ALA A 131 -6.15 -18.27 8.80
N CYS A 132 -4.91 -17.97 8.43
CA CYS A 132 -3.83 -18.95 8.25
C CYS A 132 -2.59 -18.57 9.07
N ILE A 133 -2.75 -18.27 10.37
CA ILE A 133 -1.60 -17.98 11.24
C ILE A 133 -0.94 -19.30 11.63
N ASP A 134 0.28 -19.53 11.14
CA ASP A 134 1.06 -20.73 11.37
C ASP A 134 2.51 -20.44 11.82
N MET A 135 2.81 -19.19 12.20
CA MET A 135 4.18 -18.76 12.50
C MET A 135 4.25 -17.67 13.57
N ASP A 136 5.24 -17.78 14.46
CA ASP A 136 5.71 -16.69 15.31
C ASP A 136 6.69 -15.82 14.52
N TYR A 137 6.43 -14.51 14.45
CA TYR A 137 7.28 -13.56 13.73
C TYR A 137 7.43 -12.25 14.49
N GLN A 138 8.63 -11.68 14.45
CA GLN A 138 8.85 -10.31 14.90
C GLN A 138 8.30 -9.33 13.87
N VAL A 139 7.92 -8.15 14.32
CA VAL A 139 7.47 -7.08 13.44
C VAL A 139 8.23 -5.80 13.74
N LEU A 140 8.59 -5.07 12.69
CA LEU A 140 9.05 -3.70 12.84
C LEU A 140 7.85 -2.78 12.96
N LYS A 141 7.99 -1.75 13.79
CA LYS A 141 6.94 -0.76 14.02
C LYS A 141 7.53 0.63 14.11
N ARG A 142 6.73 1.61 13.69
CA ARG A 142 6.93 3.02 13.97
C ARG A 142 5.64 3.66 14.44
N GLU A 143 5.74 4.54 15.42
CA GLU A 143 4.62 5.36 15.86
C GLU A 143 4.97 6.83 15.61
N TYR A 144 3.99 7.59 15.14
CA TYR A 144 4.09 9.02 14.93
C TYR A 144 2.95 9.73 15.65
N VAL A 145 3.22 10.87 16.27
CA VAL A 145 2.19 11.83 16.64
C VAL A 145 1.76 12.56 15.37
N ILE A 146 0.45 12.61 15.13
CA ILE A 146 -0.16 13.41 14.08
C ILE A 146 -0.32 14.82 14.64
N CYS A 147 0.47 15.76 14.14
CA CYS A 147 0.37 17.17 14.53
C CYS A 147 -0.72 17.87 13.70
N ASP A 148 -0.75 17.57 12.40
CA ASP A 148 -1.75 18.01 11.43
C ASP A 148 -1.63 17.13 10.15
N LYS A 149 -2.39 17.45 9.10
CA LYS A 149 -2.42 16.69 7.84
C LYS A 149 -1.10 16.69 7.05
N ASP A 150 -0.20 17.62 7.35
CA ASP A 150 1.08 17.83 6.67
C ASP A 150 2.28 17.53 7.60
N SER A 151 2.04 17.14 8.87
CA SER A 151 3.08 17.00 9.89
C SER A 151 2.91 15.74 10.76
N LEU A 152 3.91 14.84 10.67
CA LEU A 152 4.01 13.59 11.41
C LEU A 152 5.35 13.51 12.15
N SER A 153 5.30 13.44 13.49
CA SER A 153 6.48 13.42 14.36
C SER A 153 6.76 12.03 14.92
N LEU A 154 7.92 11.45 14.60
CA LEU A 154 8.28 10.10 15.06
C LEU A 154 8.45 10.08 16.59
N ILE A 155 7.78 9.14 17.25
CA ILE A 155 7.90 8.94 18.70
C ILE A 155 8.45 7.56 19.08
N TYR A 156 8.39 6.59 18.15
CA TYR A 156 8.93 5.25 18.37
C TYR A 156 9.35 4.60 17.05
N SER A 157 10.46 3.86 17.09
CA SER A 157 10.91 2.99 16.00
C SER A 157 11.62 1.78 16.60
N GLY A 158 11.17 0.57 16.29
CA GLY A 158 11.78 -0.63 16.84
C GLY A 158 11.02 -1.92 16.53
N PHE A 159 11.47 -2.99 17.20
CA PHE A 159 10.86 -4.32 17.14
C PHE A 159 9.81 -4.51 18.23
N TYR A 160 8.88 -5.43 17.99
CA TYR A 160 7.87 -5.87 18.94
C TYR A 160 7.60 -7.36 18.79
#